data_AF-A0A7C4D4C6-F1
#
_entry.id   AF-A0A7C4D4C6-F1
#
_cell.length_a   1.000
_cell.length_b   1.000
_cell.length_c   1.000
_cell.angle_alpha   90.00
_cell.angle_beta   90.00
_cell.angle_gamma   90.00
#
_symmetry.space_group_name_H-M   'P 1'
#
loop_
_entity.id
_entity.type
_entity.pdbx_description
1 polymer ?
#
loop_
_entity_poly.entity_id
_entity_poly.type
_entity_poly.pdbx_seq_one_letter_code
_entity_poly.pdbx_strand_id
1 'polypeptide(L)'
;MREEVFRKVKVEVGILWVVLSISLGISSAMIGDAGRTFSANVIFSFGFAHAILRIIEFTVGIFWLFLTLGAFKEFAKMKRKRKYVFIFHKAEKEEIFRVLRDLIAFYRGYYGEIKKMLLLLLFTGLAIIIFAVYLLHVGAFTTGEFCLNMSIGVAATIFSVGVYRFISEKWGKKLLRIESEEKILRDFLGETY
;
A
#
# COMPACT_ATOMS: atom_id res chain seq x y z
N MET A 1 26.21 -17.31 -1.06
CA MET A 1 26.11 -15.89 -0.63
C MET A 1 25.76 -14.91 -1.77
N ARG A 2 26.59 -14.69 -2.82
CA ARG A 2 26.28 -13.72 -3.90
C ARG A 2 25.00 -14.05 -4.68
N GLU A 3 24.85 -15.29 -5.13
CA GLU A 3 23.67 -15.75 -5.88
C GLU A 3 22.40 -15.77 -5.02
N GLU A 4 22.51 -16.12 -3.74
CA GLU A 4 21.36 -16.11 -2.82
C GLU A 4 20.84 -14.70 -2.56
N VAL A 5 21.74 -13.72 -2.35
CA VAL A 5 21.35 -12.32 -2.18
C VAL A 5 20.72 -11.79 -3.45
N PHE A 6 21.31 -12.09 -4.62
CA PHE A 6 20.73 -11.70 -5.91
C PHE A 6 19.35 -12.33 -6.16
N ARG A 7 19.20 -13.61 -5.85
CA ARG A 7 17.92 -14.33 -5.94
C ARG A 7 16.87 -13.70 -5.01
N LYS A 8 17.24 -13.36 -3.77
CA LYS A 8 16.34 -12.67 -2.83
C LYS A 8 15.88 -11.31 -3.37
N VAL A 9 16.80 -10.49 -3.87
CA VAL A 9 16.46 -9.18 -4.46
C VAL A 9 15.54 -9.34 -5.67
N LYS A 10 15.82 -10.31 -6.56
CA LYS A 10 14.98 -10.58 -7.73
C LYS A 10 13.57 -11.05 -7.34
N VAL A 11 13.47 -11.92 -6.35
CA VAL A 11 12.18 -12.38 -5.80
C VAL A 11 11.43 -11.20 -5.19
N GLU A 12 12.10 -10.36 -4.40
CA GLU A 12 11.48 -9.22 -3.73
C GLU A 12 10.96 -8.17 -4.72
N VAL A 13 11.72 -7.89 -5.77
CA VAL A 13 11.28 -7.04 -6.88
C VAL A 13 10.09 -7.65 -7.62
N GLY A 14 10.09 -8.97 -7.82
CA GLY A 14 8.96 -9.70 -8.40
C GLY A 14 7.70 -9.61 -7.55
N ILE A 15 7.84 -9.83 -6.23
CA ILE A 15 6.76 -9.66 -5.26
C ILE A 15 6.23 -8.24 -5.30
N LEU A 16 7.10 -7.23 -5.32
CA LEU A 16 6.69 -5.83 -5.38
C LEU A 16 5.86 -5.53 -6.64
N TRP A 17 6.26 -6.09 -7.79
CA TRP A 17 5.49 -5.93 -9.02
C TRP A 17 4.10 -6.59 -8.95
N VAL A 18 4.02 -7.81 -8.40
CA VAL A 18 2.74 -8.52 -8.20
C VAL A 18 1.84 -7.74 -7.25
N VAL A 19 2.37 -7.28 -6.12
CA VAL A 19 1.64 -6.48 -5.12
C VAL A 19 1.12 -5.19 -5.73
N LEU A 20 1.95 -4.46 -6.49
CA LEU A 20 1.51 -3.24 -7.17
C LEU A 20 0.41 -3.49 -8.20
N SER A 21 0.49 -4.62 -8.92
CA SER A 21 -0.51 -4.98 -9.94
C SER A 21 -1.86 -5.33 -9.29
N ILE A 22 -1.85 -6.12 -8.22
CA ILE A 22 -3.05 -6.45 -7.44
C ILE A 22 -3.64 -5.18 -6.81
N SER A 23 -2.78 -4.35 -6.22
CA SER A 23 -3.15 -3.06 -5.61
C SER A 23 -3.88 -2.15 -6.60
N LEU A 24 -3.41 -2.08 -7.85
CA LEU A 24 -4.00 -1.27 -8.89
C LEU A 24 -5.38 -1.80 -9.32
N GLY A 25 -5.52 -3.13 -9.38
CA GLY A 25 -6.80 -3.80 -9.62
C GLY A 25 -7.82 -3.51 -8.52
N ILE A 26 -7.42 -3.68 -7.25
CA ILE A 26 -8.29 -3.42 -6.09
C ILE A 26 -8.73 -1.96 -6.05
N SER A 27 -7.80 -1.01 -6.19
CA SER A 27 -8.15 0.42 -6.17
C SER A 27 -9.10 0.79 -7.31
N SER A 28 -8.90 0.23 -8.50
CA SER A 28 -9.79 0.47 -9.65
C SER A 28 -11.17 -0.14 -9.45
N ALA A 29 -11.25 -1.34 -8.85
CA ALA A 29 -12.51 -1.99 -8.52
C ALA A 29 -13.30 -1.20 -7.45
N MET A 30 -12.62 -0.68 -6.41
CA MET A 30 -13.24 0.16 -5.39
C MET A 30 -13.82 1.45 -5.99
N ILE A 31 -13.07 2.12 -6.87
CA ILE A 31 -13.54 3.32 -7.58
C ILE A 31 -14.74 2.98 -8.47
N GLY A 32 -14.68 1.86 -9.19
CA GLY A 32 -15.75 1.41 -10.07
C GLY A 32 -17.04 1.07 -9.31
N ASP A 33 -16.92 0.37 -8.18
CA ASP A 33 -18.07 -0.02 -7.35
C ASP A 33 -18.71 1.20 -6.67
N ALA A 34 -17.91 2.06 -6.04
CA ALA A 34 -18.41 3.30 -5.44
C ALA A 34 -18.93 4.30 -6.51
N GLY A 35 -18.32 4.30 -7.69
CA GLY A 35 -18.74 5.08 -8.86
C GLY A 35 -20.17 4.78 -9.31
N ARG A 36 -20.59 3.52 -9.25
CA ARG A 36 -21.94 3.09 -9.64
C ARG A 36 -23.03 3.69 -8.75
N THR A 37 -22.70 4.03 -7.50
CA THR A 37 -23.65 4.62 -6.56
C THR A 37 -23.96 6.09 -6.89
N PHE A 38 -23.12 6.78 -7.66
CA PHE A 38 -23.39 8.15 -8.11
C PHE A 38 -24.37 8.24 -9.30
N SER A 39 -24.81 7.10 -9.84
CA SER A 39 -25.91 7.07 -10.80
C SER A 39 -27.19 7.59 -10.13
N ALA A 40 -27.88 8.51 -10.79
CA ALA A 40 -29.03 9.25 -10.25
C ALA A 40 -30.14 8.36 -9.65
N ASN A 41 -30.27 7.10 -10.11
CA ASN A 41 -31.26 6.16 -9.61
C ASN A 41 -30.92 5.52 -8.25
N VAL A 42 -29.65 5.52 -7.84
CA VAL A 42 -29.18 4.81 -6.63
C VAL A 42 -29.20 5.72 -5.40
N ILE A 43 -28.92 7.02 -5.58
CA ILE A 43 -28.91 8.03 -4.50
C ILE A 43 -30.30 8.17 -3.85
N PHE A 44 -31.37 8.09 -4.65
CA PHE A 44 -32.75 8.17 -4.16
C PHE A 44 -33.22 6.89 -3.45
N SER A 45 -32.58 5.73 -3.69
CA SER A 45 -33.07 4.43 -3.22
C SER A 45 -32.40 3.93 -1.93
N PHE A 46 -31.14 4.29 -1.67
CA PHE A 46 -30.35 3.69 -0.57
C PHE A 46 -30.14 4.59 0.66
N GLY A 47 -30.65 5.82 0.64
CA GLY A 47 -30.58 6.76 1.76
C GLY A 47 -29.22 7.47 1.93
N PHE A 48 -29.24 8.63 2.59
CA PHE A 48 -28.09 9.55 2.72
C PHE A 48 -26.85 8.90 3.38
N ALA A 49 -27.07 8.01 4.33
CA ALA A 49 -26.00 7.36 5.06
C ALA A 49 -25.18 6.40 4.16
N HIS A 50 -25.82 5.67 3.25
CA HIS A 50 -25.12 4.80 2.30
C HIS A 50 -24.31 5.61 1.29
N ALA A 51 -24.83 6.77 0.86
CA ALA A 51 -24.10 7.68 -0.02
C ALA A 51 -22.81 8.20 0.61
N ILE A 52 -22.81 8.55 1.91
CA ILE A 52 -21.60 8.97 2.63
C ILE A 52 -20.55 7.87 2.64
N LEU A 53 -20.92 6.63 2.94
CA LEU A 53 -19.98 5.52 2.98
C LEU A 53 -19.33 5.27 1.61
N ARG A 54 -20.12 5.37 0.53
CA ARG A 54 -19.60 5.24 -0.84
C ARG A 54 -18.68 6.39 -1.24
N ILE A 55 -18.96 7.62 -0.79
CA ILE A 55 -18.04 8.75 -0.98
C ILE A 55 -16.71 8.49 -0.27
N ILE A 56 -16.73 7.94 0.95
CA ILE A 56 -15.51 7.58 1.69
C ILE A 56 -14.75 6.49 0.94
N GLU A 57 -15.41 5.41 0.53
CA GLU A 57 -14.78 4.32 -0.25
C GLU A 57 -14.18 4.83 -1.56
N PHE A 58 -14.88 5.71 -2.27
CA PHE A 58 -14.40 6.33 -3.50
C PHE A 58 -13.13 7.16 -3.24
N THR A 59 -13.12 7.97 -2.18
CA THR A 59 -11.97 8.81 -1.80
C THR A 59 -10.77 7.95 -1.43
N VAL A 60 -10.99 6.88 -0.66
CA VAL A 60 -9.97 5.88 -0.31
C VAL A 60 -9.43 5.21 -1.56
N GLY A 61 -10.30 4.78 -2.47
CA GLY A 61 -9.93 4.16 -3.74
C GLY A 61 -9.07 5.06 -4.61
N ILE A 62 -9.44 6.34 -4.75
CA ILE A 62 -8.66 7.34 -5.50
C ILE A 62 -7.28 7.53 -4.86
N PHE A 63 -7.23 7.72 -3.54
CA PHE A 63 -5.97 7.93 -2.84
C PHE A 63 -5.04 6.72 -3.00
N TRP A 64 -5.59 5.51 -2.85
CA TRP A 64 -4.89 4.24 -3.06
C TRP A 64 -4.37 4.11 -4.50
N LEU A 65 -5.18 4.49 -5.50
CA LEU A 65 -4.79 4.47 -6.90
C LEU A 65 -3.62 5.43 -7.17
N PHE A 66 -3.67 6.66 -6.64
CA PHE A 66 -2.57 7.63 -6.79
C PHE A 66 -1.27 7.11 -6.18
N LEU A 67 -1.32 6.53 -4.98
CA LEU A 67 -0.16 5.91 -4.35
C LEU A 67 0.39 4.76 -5.18
N THR A 68 -0.49 3.92 -5.71
CA THR A 68 -0.09 2.75 -6.51
C THR A 68 0.52 3.19 -7.84
N LEU A 69 -0.04 4.20 -8.51
CA LEU A 69 0.49 4.77 -9.75
C LEU A 69 1.83 5.46 -9.53
N GLY A 70 1.99 6.21 -8.43
CA GLY A 70 3.27 6.76 -8.03
C GLY A 70 4.32 5.67 -7.85
N ALA A 71 3.97 4.63 -7.09
CA ALA A 71 4.84 3.50 -6.80
C ALA A 71 5.22 2.75 -8.08
N PHE A 72 4.26 2.58 -8.99
CA PHE A 72 4.47 1.97 -10.29
C PHE A 72 5.39 2.81 -11.19
N LYS A 73 5.26 4.13 -11.19
CA LYS A 73 6.14 5.04 -11.94
C LYS A 73 7.59 4.95 -11.44
N GLU A 74 7.80 5.02 -10.13
CA GLU A 74 9.15 4.90 -9.55
C GLU A 74 9.74 3.50 -9.75
N PHE A 75 8.92 2.45 -9.61
CA PHE A 75 9.33 1.09 -9.92
C PHE A 75 9.72 0.91 -11.39
N ALA A 76 8.91 1.46 -12.31
CA ALA A 76 9.19 1.43 -13.74
C ALA A 76 10.47 2.20 -14.08
N LYS A 77 10.72 3.33 -13.43
CA LYS A 77 11.95 4.12 -13.56
C LYS A 77 13.18 3.33 -13.10
N MET A 78 13.09 2.65 -11.95
CA MET A 78 14.14 1.76 -11.44
C MET A 78 14.41 0.60 -12.42
N LYS A 79 13.36 -0.09 -12.87
CA LYS A 79 13.45 -1.19 -13.85
C LYS A 79 14.04 -0.73 -15.19
N ARG A 80 13.69 0.47 -15.66
CA ARG A 80 14.20 1.03 -16.92
C ARG A 80 15.67 1.42 -16.82
N LYS A 81 16.08 2.08 -15.72
CA LYS A 81 17.48 2.43 -15.45
C LYS A 81 18.39 1.22 -15.32
N ARG A 82 17.88 0.08 -14.86
CA ARG A 82 18.66 -1.15 -14.60
C ARG A 82 18.12 -2.37 -15.34
N LYS A 83 17.65 -2.15 -16.57
CA LYS A 83 17.06 -3.20 -17.42
C LYS A 83 18.03 -4.36 -17.66
N TYR A 84 19.33 -4.05 -17.76
CA TYR A 84 20.41 -5.02 -17.98
C TYR A 84 20.61 -5.99 -16.81
N VAL A 85 20.50 -5.52 -15.56
CA VAL A 85 20.66 -6.36 -14.35
C VAL A 85 19.56 -7.40 -14.19
N PHE A 86 18.35 -7.10 -14.68
CA PHE A 86 17.23 -8.06 -14.64
C PHE A 86 17.24 -9.07 -15.79
N ILE A 87 17.92 -8.75 -16.90
CA ILE A 87 17.99 -9.56 -18.11
C ILE A 87 19.23 -10.47 -18.11
N PHE A 88 20.38 -9.97 -17.67
CA PHE A 88 21.64 -10.73 -17.68
C PHE A 88 21.93 -11.37 -16.32
N HIS A 89 22.21 -12.68 -16.31
CA HIS A 89 22.43 -13.48 -15.10
C HIS A 89 23.78 -13.18 -14.39
N LYS A 90 24.63 -12.36 -14.99
CA LYS A 90 25.92 -11.90 -14.44
C LYS A 90 25.82 -10.41 -14.14
N ALA A 91 25.35 -10.07 -12.94
CA ALA A 91 25.43 -8.71 -12.41
C ALA A 91 26.67 -8.58 -11.54
N GLU A 92 27.46 -7.52 -11.74
CA GLU A 92 28.61 -7.23 -10.89
C GLU A 92 28.15 -6.85 -9.47
N LYS A 93 29.02 -7.04 -8.47
CA LYS A 93 28.71 -6.72 -7.06
C LYS A 93 28.20 -5.29 -6.89
N GLU A 94 28.80 -4.35 -7.62
CA GLU A 94 28.42 -2.94 -7.58
C GLU A 94 27.01 -2.70 -8.12
N GLU A 95 26.59 -3.40 -9.17
CA GLU A 95 25.23 -3.28 -9.70
C GLU A 95 24.19 -3.83 -8.72
N ILE A 96 24.48 -4.96 -8.06
CA ILE A 96 23.60 -5.54 -7.04
C ILE A 96 23.44 -4.56 -5.87
N PHE A 97 24.54 -3.96 -5.42
CA PHE A 97 24.51 -2.99 -4.33
C PHE A 97 23.72 -1.74 -4.71
N ARG A 98 23.88 -1.25 -5.95
CA ARG A 98 23.11 -0.11 -6.45
C ARG A 98 21.61 -0.42 -6.61
N VAL A 99 21.22 -1.63 -7.01
CA VAL A 99 19.81 -2.07 -7.03
C VAL A 99 19.25 -2.12 -5.61
N LEU A 100 20.01 -2.68 -4.66
CA LEU A 100 19.61 -2.76 -3.26
C LEU A 100 19.38 -1.37 -2.68
N ARG A 101 20.30 -0.43 -2.95
CA ARG A 101 20.19 0.97 -2.54
C ARG A 101 18.95 1.65 -3.11
N ASP A 102 18.68 1.47 -4.41
CA ASP A 102 17.48 2.03 -5.05
C ASP A 102 16.20 1.42 -4.45
N LEU A 103 16.21 0.13 -4.13
CA LEU A 103 15.09 -0.56 -3.46
C LEU A 103 14.85 -0.02 -2.05
N ILE A 104 15.92 0.19 -1.28
CA ILE A 104 15.85 0.79 0.06
C ILE A 104 15.33 2.23 -0.01
N ALA A 105 15.84 3.03 -0.96
CA ALA A 105 15.38 4.39 -1.19
C ALA A 105 13.90 4.43 -1.60
N PHE A 106 13.46 3.48 -2.43
CA PHE A 106 12.05 3.30 -2.79
C PHE A 106 11.20 3.00 -1.55
N TYR A 107 11.57 1.99 -0.74
CA TYR A 107 10.83 1.66 0.48
C TYR A 107 10.80 2.81 1.48
N ARG A 108 11.89 3.59 1.58
CA ARG A 108 11.94 4.77 2.45
C ARG A 108 10.99 5.87 1.97
N GLY A 109 10.95 6.14 0.66
CA GLY A 109 10.05 7.12 0.06
C GLY A 109 8.58 6.77 0.28
N TYR A 110 8.22 5.49 0.18
CA TYR A 110 6.86 5.01 0.38
C TYR A 110 6.49 4.72 1.83
N TYR A 111 7.45 4.68 2.77
CA TYR A 111 7.18 4.42 4.18
C TYR A 111 6.15 5.38 4.79
N GLY A 112 6.32 6.68 4.53
CA GLY A 112 5.39 7.71 5.02
C GLY A 112 4.01 7.57 4.39
N GLU A 113 3.96 7.27 3.09
CA GLU A 113 2.70 7.08 2.36
C GLU A 113 1.94 5.83 2.81
N ILE A 114 2.65 4.71 3.05
CA ILE A 114 2.07 3.48 3.60
C ILE A 114 1.48 3.75 4.99
N LYS A 115 2.14 4.55 5.85
CA LYS A 115 1.57 4.93 7.15
C LYS A 115 0.28 5.72 7.03
N LYS A 116 0.23 6.73 6.14
CA LYS A 116 -0.99 7.51 5.89
C LYS A 116 -2.13 6.62 5.40
N MET A 117 -1.82 5.70 4.49
CA MET A 117 -2.76 4.74 3.95
C MET A 117 -3.30 3.77 5.01
N LEU A 118 -2.44 3.25 5.90
CA LEU A 118 -2.87 2.40 7.01
C LEU A 118 -3.76 3.15 8.00
N LEU A 119 -3.46 4.43 8.25
CA LEU A 119 -4.30 5.29 9.08
C LEU A 119 -5.67 5.53 8.41
N LEU A 120 -5.68 5.78 7.11
CA LEU A 120 -6.92 5.93 6.35
C LEU A 120 -7.77 4.66 6.40
N LEU A 121 -7.16 3.49 6.17
CA LEU A 121 -7.82 2.18 6.23
C LEU A 121 -8.34 1.88 7.65
N LEU A 122 -7.64 2.32 8.69
CA LEU A 122 -8.11 2.23 10.08
C LEU A 122 -9.41 3.01 10.27
N PHE A 123 -9.45 4.28 9.82
CA PHE A 123 -10.65 5.10 9.90
C PHE A 123 -11.80 4.53 9.06
N THR A 124 -11.51 4.00 7.88
CA THR A 124 -12.52 3.33 7.03
C THR A 124 -13.09 2.10 7.73
N GLY A 125 -12.24 1.25 8.34
CA GLY A 125 -12.70 0.08 9.08
C GLY A 125 -13.62 0.45 10.26
N LEU A 126 -13.26 1.49 11.01
CA LEU A 126 -14.10 2.03 12.10
C LEU A 126 -15.42 2.61 11.57
N ALA A 127 -15.39 3.33 10.45
CA ALA A 127 -16.59 3.88 9.83
C ALA A 127 -17.56 2.77 9.39
N ILE A 128 -17.05 1.67 8.81
CA ILE A 128 -17.86 0.51 8.43
C ILE A 128 -18.53 -0.12 9.66
N ILE A 129 -17.81 -0.26 10.78
CA ILE A 129 -18.36 -0.79 12.03
C ILE A 129 -19.50 0.09 12.54
N ILE A 130 -19.28 1.40 12.65
CA ILE A 130 -20.30 2.36 13.13
C ILE A 130 -21.53 2.32 12.21
N PHE A 131 -21.30 2.27 10.91
CA PHE A 131 -22.36 2.23 9.91
C PHE A 131 -23.20 0.95 9.97
N ALA A 132 -22.54 -0.21 10.13
CA ALA A 132 -23.22 -1.49 10.27
C ALA A 132 -24.13 -1.50 11.52
N VAL A 133 -23.64 -0.98 12.66
CA VAL A 133 -24.43 -0.86 13.89
C VAL A 133 -25.62 0.07 13.70
N TYR A 134 -25.41 1.23 13.05
CA TYR A 134 -26.49 2.18 12.78
C TYR A 134 -27.59 1.59 11.89
N LEU A 135 -27.23 0.94 10.78
CA LEU A 135 -28.21 0.36 9.86
C LEU A 135 -28.94 -0.84 10.44
N LEU A 136 -28.30 -1.63 11.30
CA LEU A 136 -28.98 -2.67 12.06
C LEU A 136 -30.04 -2.05 13.00
N HIS A 137 -29.69 -0.96 13.68
CA HIS A 137 -30.60 -0.29 14.62
C HIS A 137 -31.83 0.32 13.94
N VAL A 138 -31.66 0.87 12.73
CA VAL A 138 -32.76 1.42 11.92
C VAL A 138 -33.55 0.33 11.18
N GLY A 139 -33.16 -0.95 11.33
CA GLY A 139 -33.82 -2.08 10.69
C GLY A 139 -33.58 -2.19 9.18
N ALA A 140 -32.58 -1.47 8.66
CA ALA A 140 -32.27 -1.42 7.23
C ALA A 140 -31.37 -2.58 6.76
N PHE A 141 -30.66 -3.25 7.67
CA PHE A 141 -29.82 -4.41 7.37
C PHE A 141 -30.42 -5.71 7.91
N THR A 142 -30.29 -6.76 7.11
CA THR A 142 -30.46 -8.13 7.58
C THR A 142 -29.30 -8.52 8.51
N THR A 143 -29.52 -9.52 9.37
CA THR A 143 -28.48 -10.05 10.27
C THR A 143 -27.24 -10.52 9.49
N GLY A 144 -27.42 -11.07 8.28
CA GLY A 144 -26.32 -11.50 7.41
C GLY A 144 -25.45 -10.34 6.92
N GLU A 145 -26.09 -9.27 6.43
CA GLU A 145 -25.40 -8.05 5.97
C GLU A 145 -24.66 -7.36 7.11
N PHE A 146 -25.26 -7.33 8.31
CA PHE A 146 -24.61 -6.83 9.50
C PHE A 146 -23.35 -7.62 9.85
N CYS A 147 -23.45 -8.95 9.93
CA CYS A 147 -22.31 -9.82 10.25
C CYS A 147 -21.18 -9.68 9.23
N LEU A 148 -21.51 -9.58 7.94
CA LEU A 148 -20.52 -9.42 6.87
C LEU A 148 -19.80 -8.07 6.98
N ASN A 149 -20.54 -6.96 7.08
CA ASN A 149 -19.95 -5.62 7.18
C ASN A 149 -19.13 -5.45 8.47
N MET A 150 -19.61 -5.98 9.59
CA MET A 150 -18.85 -6.01 10.84
C MET A 150 -17.55 -6.79 10.71
N SER A 151 -17.59 -7.97 10.07
CA SER A 151 -16.40 -8.80 9.85
C SER A 151 -15.37 -8.06 9.00
N ILE A 152 -15.81 -7.38 7.93
CA ILE A 152 -14.94 -6.57 7.08
C ILE A 152 -14.34 -5.40 7.85
N GLY A 153 -15.16 -4.63 8.57
CA GLY A 153 -14.69 -3.48 9.35
C GLY A 153 -13.68 -3.89 10.42
N VAL A 154 -13.97 -4.94 11.19
CA VAL A 154 -13.06 -5.48 12.22
C VAL A 154 -11.77 -6.00 11.60
N ALA A 155 -11.85 -6.77 10.51
CA ALA A 155 -10.66 -7.28 9.82
C ALA A 155 -9.78 -6.13 9.31
N ALA A 156 -10.37 -5.10 8.69
CA ALA A 156 -9.67 -3.92 8.21
C ALA A 156 -8.98 -3.16 9.36
N THR A 157 -9.68 -2.95 10.48
CA THR A 157 -9.13 -2.28 11.67
C THR A 157 -7.96 -3.08 12.28
N ILE A 158 -8.13 -4.39 12.51
CA ILE A 158 -7.08 -5.25 13.08
C ILE A 158 -5.87 -5.30 12.15
N PHE A 159 -6.09 -5.49 10.85
CA PHE A 159 -5.03 -5.52 9.85
C PHE A 159 -4.25 -4.21 9.85
N SER A 160 -4.94 -3.06 9.81
CA SER A 160 -4.31 -1.74 9.84
C SER A 160 -3.42 -1.55 11.07
N VAL A 161 -3.93 -1.88 12.27
CA VAL A 161 -3.16 -1.75 13.52
C VAL A 161 -1.95 -2.69 13.51
N GLY A 162 -2.14 -3.96 13.15
CA GLY A 162 -1.09 -4.97 13.14
C GLY A 162 0.04 -4.61 12.18
N VAL A 163 -0.31 -4.20 10.96
CA VAL A 163 0.68 -3.79 9.95
C VAL A 163 1.34 -2.47 10.31
N TYR A 164 0.59 -1.48 10.83
CA TYR A 164 1.16 -0.22 11.29
C TYR A 164 2.21 -0.44 12.37
N ARG A 165 1.91 -1.27 13.37
CA ARG A 165 2.84 -1.62 14.44
C ARG A 165 4.07 -2.33 13.89
N PHE A 166 3.88 -3.32 13.03
CA PHE A 166 4.98 -4.05 12.40
C PHE A 166 5.93 -3.12 11.62
N ILE A 167 5.38 -2.22 10.80
CA ILE A 167 6.15 -1.27 10.01
C ILE A 167 6.83 -0.22 10.90
N SER A 168 6.14 0.27 11.94
CA SER A 168 6.72 1.23 12.87
C SER A 168 7.89 0.62 13.65
N GLU A 169 7.72 -0.59 14.19
CA GLU A 169 8.72 -1.24 15.04
C GLU A 169 9.87 -1.87 14.26
N LYS A 170 9.59 -2.62 13.17
CA LYS A 170 10.64 -3.35 12.44
C LYS A 170 11.25 -2.53 11.31
N TRP A 171 10.44 -1.85 10.52
CA TRP A 171 10.94 -1.07 9.38
C TRP A 171 11.48 0.28 9.80
N GLY A 172 10.82 0.99 10.73
CA GLY A 172 11.31 2.25 11.27
C GLY A 172 12.72 2.11 11.87
N LYS A 173 12.93 1.10 12.71
CA LYS A 173 14.24 0.83 13.32
C LYS A 173 15.30 0.39 12.30
N LYS A 174 14.92 -0.43 11.30
CA LYS A 174 15.87 -0.87 10.25
C LYS A 174 16.27 0.27 9.31
N LEU A 175 15.32 1.11 8.91
CA LEU A 175 15.60 2.25 8.03
C LEU A 175 16.51 3.28 8.71
N LEU A 176 16.31 3.57 10.00
CA LEU A 176 17.19 4.44 10.78
C LEU A 176 18.62 3.88 10.93
N ARG A 177 18.75 2.54 11.06
CA ARG A 177 20.06 1.89 11.17
C ARG A 177 20.83 1.95 9.85
N ILE A 178 20.15 1.66 8.74
CA ILE A 178 20.73 1.73 7.40
C ILE A 178 21.14 3.17 7.05
N GLU A 179 20.40 4.18 7.51
CA GLU A 179 20.79 5.59 7.34
C GLU A 179 22.11 5.92 8.03
N SER A 180 22.33 5.44 9.26
CA SER A 180 23.60 5.63 9.94
C SER A 180 24.75 4.93 9.22
N GLU A 181 24.52 3.72 8.71
CA GLU A 181 25.52 2.94 7.98
C GLU A 181 25.80 3.51 6.58
N GLU A 182 24.79 4.00 5.85
CA GLU A 182 24.96 4.69 4.56
C GLU A 182 25.68 6.04 4.73
N LYS A 183 25.40 6.77 5.81
CA LYS A 183 26.06 8.05 6.08
C LYS A 183 27.54 7.83 6.38
N ILE A 184 27.86 6.83 7.21
CA ILE A 184 29.24 6.41 7.48
C ILE A 184 29.93 5.95 6.20
N LEU A 185 29.27 5.16 5.34
CA LEU A 185 29.86 4.71 4.07
C LEU A 185 30.08 5.87 3.08
N ARG A 186 29.17 6.84 3.03
CA ARG A 186 29.31 8.05 2.18
C ARG A 186 30.45 8.93 2.65
N ASP A 187 30.56 9.16 3.96
CA ASP A 187 31.65 9.91 4.57
C ASP A 187 33.00 9.20 4.32
N PHE A 188 33.01 7.86 4.32
CA PHE A 188 34.20 7.06 4.03
C PHE A 188 34.59 7.04 2.53
N LEU A 189 33.62 7.15 1.63
CA LEU A 189 33.82 7.15 0.17
C LEU A 189 34.11 8.55 -0.40
N GLY A 190 34.03 9.60 0.41
CA GLY A 190 34.33 10.98 -0.03
C GLY A 190 33.34 11.55 -1.05
N GLU A 191 32.17 10.93 -1.25
CA GLU A 191 31.11 11.46 -2.10
C GLU A 191 30.32 12.55 -1.35
N THR A 192 30.99 13.68 -1.08
CA THR A 192 30.34 14.95 -0.76
C THR A 192 29.82 15.60 -2.05
N TYR A 193 28.51 15.72 -2.17
CA TYR A 193 27.84 16.71 -3.02
C TYR A 193 26.80 17.46 -2.19
#